data_AF-A0A644XBW8-F1
#
_entry.id   AF-A0A644XBW8-F1
#
_cell.length_a   1.000
_cell.length_b   1.000
_cell.length_c   1.000
_cell.angle_alpha   90.00
_cell.angle_beta   90.00
_cell.angle_gamma   90.00
#
_symmetry.space_group_name_H-M   'P 1'
#
loop_
_entity.id
_entity.type
_entity.pdbx_description
1 polymer ?
#
loop_
_entity_poly.entity_id
_entity_poly.type
_entity_poly.pdbx_seq_one_letter_code
_entity_poly.pdbx_strand_id
1 'polypeptide(L)'
;MITLKQILEAEFADANLEEISSLLQQHNLYVLIEESLGLINTHLKLKSKEIKTFGFSQISHIAAGVLIRINEYLHLLEYQQRTEEEENISYLCSSIFRRCLQILVIKMPEKSRELFSKSLYITLQDTCRLYGYDFNQLLQIFSILVIADEKQAIQSAPSSQKPKSKYKDLTPYYEWEGNKAKFDLFISLFSKYEICADTELDKIKLLFSIQFRNLSINLNVGNRRTVLQFFFYLKNNGFVSFHNCGGFYQVLQYHVIDYDAVFLKNGDPQRANGNQVRHSSWNTMKKLFENDLKALF
;
A
#
# COMPACT_ATOMS: atom_id res chain seq x y z
N MET A 1 -10.97 4.95 27.33
CA MET A 1 -10.76 6.11 26.44
C MET A 1 -9.73 5.73 25.38
N ILE A 2 -9.78 6.30 24.17
CA ILE A 2 -8.72 6.25 23.14
C ILE A 2 -7.95 7.57 23.27
N THR A 3 -6.63 7.55 23.32
CA THR A 3 -5.81 8.79 23.39
C THR A 3 -4.78 8.79 22.28
N LEU A 4 -4.29 9.97 21.89
CA LEU A 4 -3.22 10.06 20.88
C LEU A 4 -1.96 9.37 21.40
N LYS A 5 -1.62 9.53 22.67
CA LYS A 5 -0.51 8.81 23.33
C LYS A 5 -0.61 7.29 23.12
N GLN A 6 -1.78 6.69 23.34
CA GLN A 6 -1.99 5.26 23.11
C GLN A 6 -1.80 4.86 21.64
N ILE A 7 -2.19 5.74 20.70
CA ILE A 7 -1.99 5.49 19.27
C ILE A 7 -0.49 5.56 18.93
N LEU A 8 0.20 6.60 19.40
CA LEU A 8 1.61 6.81 19.12
C LEU A 8 2.49 5.70 19.71
N GLU A 9 2.29 5.33 20.98
CA GLU A 9 3.00 4.22 21.62
C GLU A 9 2.78 2.89 20.90
N ALA A 10 1.56 2.69 20.39
CA ALA A 10 1.18 1.44 19.78
C ALA A 10 1.59 1.33 18.31
N GLU A 11 1.87 2.44 17.64
CA GLU A 11 2.27 2.51 16.23
C GLU A 11 3.78 2.73 16.05
N PHE A 12 4.40 3.47 16.96
CA PHE A 12 5.79 3.93 16.86
C PHE A 12 6.61 3.51 18.10
N ALA A 13 6.45 2.26 18.54
CA ALA A 13 7.01 1.73 19.78
C ALA A 13 8.53 1.92 19.95
N ASP A 14 9.28 2.04 18.85
CA ASP A 14 10.74 2.22 18.81
C ASP A 14 11.18 3.63 18.39
N ALA A 15 10.26 4.58 18.21
CA ALA A 15 10.55 5.93 17.74
C ALA A 15 10.58 6.96 18.89
N ASN A 16 11.20 8.12 18.62
CA ASN A 16 11.21 9.25 19.55
C ASN A 16 9.81 9.90 19.59
N LEU A 17 8.95 9.43 20.50
CA LEU A 17 7.57 9.90 20.64
C LEU A 17 7.46 11.40 20.95
N GLU A 18 8.47 11.99 21.59
CA GLU A 18 8.52 13.43 21.87
C GLU A 18 8.73 14.23 20.58
N GLU A 19 9.58 13.74 19.68
CA GLU A 19 9.85 14.35 18.39
C GLU A 19 8.63 14.30 17.47
N ILE A 20 7.96 13.13 17.41
CA ILE A 20 6.69 12.99 16.68
C ILE A 20 5.63 13.94 17.23
N SER A 21 5.51 14.03 18.56
CA SER A 21 4.53 14.92 19.20
C SER A 21 4.84 16.40 18.92
N SER A 22 6.12 16.78 18.94
CA SER A 22 6.56 18.13 18.63
C SER A 22 6.27 18.49 17.18
N LEU A 23 6.55 17.58 16.24
CA LEU A 23 6.25 17.77 14.82
C LEU A 23 4.74 17.93 14.60
N LEU A 24 3.90 17.07 15.19
CA LEU A 24 2.44 17.21 15.10
C LEU A 24 1.94 18.54 15.68
N GLN A 25 2.59 19.08 16.72
CA GLN A 25 2.25 20.39 17.28
C GLN A 25 2.67 21.54 16.35
N GLN A 26 3.85 21.48 15.75
CA GLN A 26 4.32 22.50 14.79
C GLN A 26 3.36 22.65 13.61
N HIS A 27 2.76 21.54 13.17
CA HIS A 27 1.81 21.53 12.07
C HIS A 27 0.33 21.71 12.51
N ASN A 28 0.07 22.01 13.80
CA ASN A 28 -1.28 22.12 14.39
C ASN A 28 -2.16 20.86 14.24
N LEU A 29 -1.56 19.70 13.94
CA LEU A 29 -2.25 18.43 13.76
C LEU A 29 -2.54 17.74 15.09
N TYR A 30 -1.67 17.95 16.09
CA TYR A 30 -1.82 17.33 17.41
C TYR A 30 -3.17 17.65 18.06
N VAL A 31 -3.52 18.95 18.10
CA VAL A 31 -4.78 19.43 18.70
C VAL A 31 -5.98 18.88 17.94
N LEU A 32 -5.92 18.94 16.60
CA LEU A 32 -6.99 18.45 15.73
C LEU A 32 -7.27 16.95 15.94
N ILE A 33 -6.22 16.14 16.07
CA ILE A 33 -6.35 14.70 16.31
C ILE A 33 -6.92 14.44 17.71
N GLU A 34 -6.42 15.12 18.75
CA GLU A 34 -6.94 14.98 20.13
C GLU A 34 -8.41 15.39 20.24
N GLU A 35 -8.82 16.51 19.63
CA GLU A 35 -10.22 16.94 19.59
C GLU A 35 -11.12 15.88 18.92
N SER A 36 -10.67 15.34 17.79
CA SER A 36 -11.37 14.29 17.06
C SER A 36 -11.50 13.00 17.90
N LEU A 37 -10.43 12.61 18.60
CA LEU A 37 -10.45 11.50 19.54
C LEU A 37 -11.38 11.78 20.73
N GLY A 38 -11.46 13.03 21.20
CA GLY A 38 -12.39 13.47 22.23
C GLY A 38 -13.86 13.28 21.82
N LEU A 39 -14.21 13.70 20.60
CA LEU A 39 -15.55 13.48 20.02
C LEU A 39 -15.86 11.99 19.87
N ILE A 40 -14.92 11.22 19.31
CA ILE A 40 -15.01 9.77 19.22
C ILE A 40 -15.28 9.16 20.60
N ASN A 41 -14.48 9.51 21.62
CA ASN A 41 -14.64 9.00 22.97
C ASN A 41 -16.00 9.33 23.59
N THR A 42 -16.56 10.47 23.26
CA THR A 42 -17.88 10.90 23.73
C THR A 42 -18.96 9.97 23.16
N HIS A 43 -18.97 9.74 21.85
CA HIS A 43 -19.89 8.79 21.21
C HIS A 43 -19.65 7.34 21.64
N LEU A 44 -18.39 6.96 21.90
CA LEU A 44 -18.06 5.64 22.45
C LEU A 44 -18.56 5.45 23.89
N LYS A 45 -18.68 6.52 24.70
CA LYS A 45 -19.24 6.46 26.07
C LYS A 45 -20.76 6.37 26.05
N LEU A 46 -21.41 6.99 25.07
CA LEU A 46 -22.87 7.01 24.89
C LEU A 46 -23.40 5.76 24.12
N LYS A 47 -22.51 4.80 23.82
CA LYS A 47 -22.71 3.57 23.03
C LYS A 47 -24.06 2.87 23.19
N SER A 48 -24.57 2.72 24.41
CA SER A 48 -25.79 1.96 24.67
C SER A 48 -27.08 2.69 24.27
N LYS A 49 -27.08 4.04 24.27
CA LYS A 49 -28.22 4.87 23.85
C LYS A 49 -28.11 5.34 22.40
N GLU A 50 -26.94 5.79 21.95
CA GLU A 50 -26.78 6.39 20.61
C GLU A 50 -26.71 5.33 19.50
N ILE A 51 -25.99 4.21 19.70
CA ILE A 51 -25.93 3.14 18.67
C ILE A 51 -27.33 2.56 18.42
N LYS A 52 -28.16 2.45 19.46
CA LYS A 52 -29.55 1.97 19.32
C LYS A 52 -30.46 2.93 18.57
N THR A 53 -30.17 4.24 18.59
CA THR A 53 -31.08 5.28 18.10
C THR A 53 -30.64 5.89 16.77
N PHE A 54 -29.33 6.10 16.59
CA PHE A 54 -28.73 6.78 15.42
C PHE A 54 -27.65 5.95 14.71
N GLY A 55 -27.31 4.77 15.23
CA GLY A 55 -26.35 3.84 14.62
C GLY A 55 -24.89 4.29 14.72
N PHE A 56 -24.11 3.99 13.68
CA PHE A 56 -22.65 4.19 13.61
C PHE A 56 -22.23 5.43 12.79
N SER A 57 -23.20 6.19 12.31
CA SER A 57 -23.03 7.30 11.37
C SER A 57 -22.15 8.43 11.92
N GLN A 58 -22.31 8.77 13.21
CA GLN A 58 -21.61 9.89 13.84
C GLN A 58 -20.09 9.65 13.95
N ILE A 59 -19.66 8.45 14.33
CA ILE A 59 -18.24 8.09 14.40
C ILE A 59 -17.62 8.03 13.00
N SER A 60 -18.38 7.51 12.03
CA SER A 60 -17.95 7.44 10.63
C SER A 60 -17.78 8.85 10.04
N HIS A 61 -18.69 9.77 10.36
CA HIS A 61 -18.63 11.18 9.97
C HIS A 61 -17.42 11.89 10.60
N ILE A 62 -17.13 11.65 11.89
CA ILE A 62 -15.94 12.23 12.52
C ILE A 62 -14.69 11.79 11.77
N ALA A 63 -14.55 10.49 11.47
CA ALA A 63 -13.41 9.96 10.71
C ALA A 63 -13.25 10.62 9.32
N ALA A 64 -14.36 10.82 8.60
CA ALA A 64 -14.37 11.54 7.33
C ALA A 64 -13.95 13.01 7.48
N GLY A 65 -14.42 13.71 8.52
CA GLY A 65 -14.05 15.10 8.79
C GLY A 65 -12.55 15.26 9.07
N VAL A 66 -11.95 14.34 9.83
CA VAL A 66 -10.50 14.39 10.08
C VAL A 66 -9.70 14.09 8.80
N LEU A 67 -10.19 13.19 7.95
CA LEU A 67 -9.58 12.91 6.65
C LEU A 67 -9.56 14.16 5.75
N ILE A 68 -10.71 14.83 5.59
CA ILE A 68 -10.81 16.05 4.77
C ILE A 68 -9.79 17.08 5.23
N ARG A 69 -9.76 17.37 6.55
CA ARG A 69 -8.85 18.34 7.15
C ARG A 69 -7.37 18.03 6.91
N ILE A 70 -6.98 16.77 6.99
CA ILE A 70 -5.59 16.36 6.73
C ILE A 70 -5.27 16.50 5.26
N ASN A 71 -6.18 16.11 4.38
CA ASN A 71 -5.94 16.20 2.95
C ASN A 71 -5.83 17.67 2.48
N GLU A 72 -6.68 18.55 3.00
CA GLU A 72 -6.57 20.00 2.80
C GLU A 72 -5.20 20.54 3.27
N TYR A 73 -4.69 20.02 4.40
CA TYR A 73 -3.39 20.41 4.92
C TYR A 73 -2.22 19.93 4.06
N LEU A 74 -2.27 18.69 3.57
CA LEU A 74 -1.25 18.15 2.67
C LEU A 74 -1.20 18.94 1.35
N HIS A 75 -2.35 19.28 0.77
CA HIS A 75 -2.41 20.17 -0.39
C HIS A 75 -1.83 21.56 -0.13
N LEU A 76 -1.97 22.09 1.09
CA LEU A 76 -1.33 23.35 1.46
C LEU A 76 0.21 23.23 1.46
N LEU A 77 0.75 22.11 1.98
CA LEU A 77 2.19 21.85 1.98
C LEU A 77 2.74 21.65 0.56
N GLU A 78 1.99 20.95 -0.29
CA GLU A 78 2.28 20.77 -1.71
C GLU A 78 2.32 22.12 -2.44
N TYR A 79 1.31 22.98 -2.23
CA TYR A 79 1.28 24.34 -2.77
C TYR A 79 2.47 25.19 -2.29
N GLN A 80 2.95 24.96 -1.07
CA GLN A 80 4.14 25.60 -0.51
C GLN A 80 5.47 24.98 -1.00
N GLN A 81 5.43 23.98 -1.89
CA GLN A 81 6.60 23.24 -2.38
C GLN A 81 7.42 22.55 -1.27
N ARG A 82 6.77 22.17 -0.17
CA ARG A 82 7.39 21.48 0.97
C ARG A 82 7.24 19.96 0.83
N THR A 83 7.68 19.41 -0.30
CA THR A 83 7.41 18.01 -0.70
C THR A 83 7.91 16.97 0.31
N GLU A 84 9.12 17.13 0.87
CA GLU A 84 9.67 16.19 1.85
C GLU A 84 8.88 16.21 3.18
N GLU A 85 8.41 17.38 3.60
CA GLU A 85 7.55 17.49 4.78
C GLU A 85 6.14 16.97 4.52
N GLU A 86 5.59 17.21 3.34
CA GLU A 86 4.31 16.63 2.92
C GLU A 86 4.37 15.10 3.01
N GLU A 87 5.41 14.47 2.46
CA GLU A 87 5.60 13.03 2.54
C GLU A 87 5.68 12.52 3.99
N ASN A 88 6.47 13.20 4.83
CA ASN A 88 6.64 12.83 6.25
C ASN A 88 5.35 12.99 7.06
N ILE A 89 4.63 14.11 6.88
CA ILE A 89 3.37 14.38 7.57
C ILE A 89 2.26 13.45 7.07
N SER A 90 2.22 13.18 5.76
CA SER A 90 1.30 12.23 5.15
C SER A 90 1.49 10.84 5.75
N TYR A 91 2.73 10.35 5.85
CA TYR A 91 3.04 9.07 6.50
C TYR A 91 2.60 9.01 7.97
N LEU A 92 2.91 10.06 8.75
CA LEU A 92 2.55 10.14 10.17
C LEU A 92 1.04 10.13 10.37
N CYS A 93 0.33 11.00 9.67
CA CYS A 93 -1.13 11.10 9.71
C CYS A 93 -1.79 9.77 9.33
N SER A 94 -1.30 9.14 8.27
CA SER A 94 -1.81 7.86 7.78
C SER A 94 -1.66 6.73 8.80
N SER A 95 -0.49 6.65 9.44
CA SER A 95 -0.19 5.65 10.46
C SER A 95 -1.05 5.87 11.72
N ILE A 96 -1.19 7.12 12.17
CA ILE A 96 -2.05 7.49 13.30
C ILE A 96 -3.51 7.13 13.02
N PHE A 97 -4.02 7.45 11.83
CA PHE A 97 -5.39 7.16 11.44
C PHE A 97 -5.67 5.69 11.31
N ARG A 98 -4.77 4.94 10.64
CA ARG A 98 -4.85 3.49 10.55
C ARG A 98 -5.01 2.92 11.94
N ARG A 99 -4.12 3.27 12.88
CA ARG A 99 -4.14 2.78 14.26
C ARG A 99 -5.43 3.16 15.00
N CYS A 100 -5.89 4.40 14.84
CA CYS A 100 -7.16 4.88 15.38
C CYS A 100 -8.33 4.01 14.92
N LEU A 101 -8.43 3.74 13.61
CA LEU A 101 -9.48 2.89 13.03
C LEU A 101 -9.43 1.46 13.59
N GLN A 102 -8.25 0.87 13.77
CA GLN A 102 -8.15 -0.47 14.36
C GLN A 102 -8.69 -0.49 15.80
N ILE A 103 -8.26 0.48 16.61
CA ILE A 103 -8.71 0.60 18.00
C ILE A 103 -10.23 0.81 18.07
N LEU A 104 -10.78 1.63 17.16
CA LEU A 104 -12.22 1.85 17.01
C LEU A 104 -12.97 0.55 16.74
N VAL A 105 -12.56 -0.21 15.72
CA VAL A 105 -13.16 -1.49 15.34
C VAL A 105 -13.09 -2.49 16.50
N ILE A 106 -11.95 -2.60 17.17
CA ILE A 106 -11.76 -3.51 18.32
C ILE A 106 -12.71 -3.17 19.46
N LYS A 107 -12.88 -1.86 19.75
CA LYS A 107 -13.77 -1.39 20.81
C LYS A 107 -15.25 -1.57 20.48
N MET A 108 -15.63 -1.83 19.23
CA MET A 108 -17.03 -2.10 18.90
C MET A 108 -17.48 -3.48 19.39
N PRO A 109 -18.74 -3.61 19.86
CA PRO A 109 -19.31 -4.91 20.20
C PRO A 109 -19.22 -5.87 19.01
N GLU A 110 -18.86 -7.12 19.26
CA GLU A 110 -18.57 -8.10 18.20
C GLU A 110 -19.70 -8.25 17.17
N LYS A 111 -20.95 -8.31 17.64
CA LYS A 111 -22.16 -8.38 16.80
C LYS A 111 -22.38 -7.15 15.90
N SER A 112 -21.68 -6.05 16.18
CA SER A 112 -21.83 -4.76 15.52
C SER A 112 -20.60 -4.34 14.70
N ARG A 113 -19.49 -5.08 14.81
CA ARG A 113 -18.23 -4.74 14.14
C ARG A 113 -18.38 -4.70 12.63
N GLU A 114 -19.04 -5.68 12.04
CA GLU A 114 -19.21 -5.76 10.59
C GLU A 114 -20.03 -4.59 10.04
N LEU A 115 -21.14 -4.26 10.70
CA LEU A 115 -21.99 -3.12 10.33
C LEU A 115 -21.25 -1.79 10.51
N PHE A 116 -20.46 -1.66 11.56
CA PHE A 116 -19.61 -0.49 11.79
C PHE A 116 -18.56 -0.34 10.68
N SER A 117 -17.84 -1.41 10.35
CA SER A 117 -16.82 -1.40 9.29
C SER A 117 -17.43 -1.06 7.92
N LYS A 118 -18.60 -1.61 7.59
CA LYS A 118 -19.34 -1.25 6.36
C LYS A 118 -19.76 0.22 6.34
N SER A 119 -20.31 0.72 7.44
CA SER A 119 -20.70 2.14 7.57
C SER A 119 -19.51 3.07 7.41
N LEU A 120 -18.38 2.75 8.04
CA LEU A 120 -17.15 3.51 7.94
C LEU A 120 -16.62 3.53 6.51
N TYR A 121 -16.57 2.36 5.85
CA TYR A 121 -16.13 2.22 4.47
C TYR A 121 -16.97 3.07 3.52
N ILE A 122 -18.30 2.96 3.60
CA ILE A 122 -19.23 3.73 2.76
C ILE A 122 -19.06 5.23 3.02
N THR A 123 -18.94 5.64 4.27
CA THR A 123 -18.80 7.07 4.62
C THR A 123 -17.50 7.65 4.08
N LEU A 124 -16.39 6.92 4.17
CA LEU A 124 -15.10 7.32 3.57
C LEU A 124 -15.18 7.36 2.05
N GLN A 125 -15.82 6.36 1.42
CA GLN A 125 -16.01 6.30 -0.03
C GLN A 125 -16.84 7.48 -0.55
N ASP A 126 -17.96 7.76 0.11
CA ASP A 126 -18.84 8.88 -0.24
C ASP A 126 -18.13 10.22 -0.05
N THR A 127 -17.33 10.35 1.00
CA THR A 127 -16.51 11.54 1.25
C THR A 127 -15.48 11.72 0.12
N CYS A 128 -14.73 10.68 -0.23
CA CYS A 128 -13.79 10.75 -1.35
C CYS A 128 -14.49 11.13 -2.65
N ARG A 129 -15.67 10.58 -2.92
CA ARG A 129 -16.46 10.91 -4.12
C ARG A 129 -16.91 12.37 -4.13
N LEU A 130 -17.40 12.89 -3.00
CA LEU A 130 -17.89 14.27 -2.90
C LEU A 130 -16.78 15.30 -3.09
N TYR A 131 -15.58 15.00 -2.61
CA TYR A 131 -14.45 15.92 -2.64
C TYR A 131 -13.43 15.62 -3.77
N GLY A 132 -13.71 14.61 -4.62
CA GLY A 132 -12.85 14.26 -5.75
C GLY A 132 -11.54 13.59 -5.38
N TYR A 133 -11.47 12.93 -4.21
CA TYR A 133 -10.29 12.21 -3.73
C TYR A 133 -10.23 10.78 -4.29
N ASP A 134 -9.02 10.24 -4.48
CA ASP A 134 -8.83 8.83 -4.84
C ASP A 134 -9.05 7.94 -3.61
N PHE A 135 -10.19 7.25 -3.60
CA PHE A 135 -10.54 6.33 -2.53
C PHE A 135 -9.64 5.08 -2.47
N ASN A 136 -9.10 4.62 -3.60
CA ASN A 136 -8.17 3.48 -3.60
C ASN A 136 -6.82 3.87 -3.01
N GLN A 137 -6.35 5.09 -3.32
CA GLN A 137 -5.16 5.65 -2.69
C GLN A 137 -5.36 5.78 -1.17
N LEU A 138 -6.53 6.27 -0.73
CA LEU A 138 -6.90 6.30 0.68
C LEU A 138 -6.86 4.91 1.35
N LEU A 139 -7.41 3.89 0.69
CA LEU A 139 -7.42 2.52 1.22
C LEU A 139 -6.02 1.92 1.29
N GLN A 140 -5.15 2.20 0.32
CA GLN A 140 -3.74 1.81 0.32
C GLN A 140 -3.00 2.46 1.49
N ILE A 141 -3.22 3.77 1.68
CA ILE A 141 -2.68 4.58 2.77
C ILE A 141 -3.10 4.03 4.14
N PHE A 142 -4.37 3.70 4.32
CA PHE A 142 -4.85 3.21 5.61
C PHE A 142 -4.69 1.69 5.83
N SER A 143 -4.29 0.93 4.80
CA SER A 143 -4.17 -0.53 4.86
C SER A 143 -5.42 -1.21 5.47
N ILE A 144 -6.62 -0.65 5.24
CA ILE A 144 -7.87 -1.07 5.92
C ILE A 144 -8.26 -2.52 5.59
N LEU A 145 -7.75 -3.07 4.48
CA LEU A 145 -7.97 -4.46 4.07
C LEU A 145 -7.32 -5.49 5.00
N VAL A 146 -6.31 -5.13 5.78
CA VAL A 146 -5.64 -6.08 6.67
C VAL A 146 -6.54 -6.51 7.85
N ILE A 147 -7.51 -5.69 8.28
CA ILE A 147 -8.28 -5.98 9.51
C ILE A 147 -9.58 -6.74 9.23
N ALA A 148 -10.12 -6.64 8.02
CA ALA A 148 -11.30 -7.40 7.60
C ALA A 148 -10.93 -8.84 7.19
N ASP A 149 -9.78 -9.03 6.52
CA ASP A 149 -9.35 -10.34 6.03
C ASP A 149 -8.55 -11.17 7.05
N GLU A 150 -7.85 -10.54 8.01
CA GLU A 150 -7.08 -11.28 9.02
C GLU A 150 -7.94 -12.18 9.93
N LYS A 151 -9.25 -11.92 10.07
CA LYS A 151 -10.14 -12.77 10.88
C LYS A 151 -10.95 -13.79 10.08
N GLN A 152 -11.24 -13.54 8.81
CA GLN A 152 -11.93 -14.52 7.96
C GLN A 152 -10.99 -15.60 7.40
N ALA A 153 -9.69 -15.29 7.23
CA ALA A 153 -8.70 -16.27 6.78
C ALA A 153 -8.33 -17.33 7.86
N ILE A 154 -8.63 -17.08 9.14
CA ILE A 154 -8.28 -17.98 10.26
C ILE A 154 -9.29 -19.13 10.41
N GLN A 155 -10.51 -19.03 9.86
CA GLN A 155 -11.57 -20.01 10.11
C GLN A 155 -11.89 -20.95 8.93
N SER A 156 -11.29 -20.77 7.75
CA SER A 156 -11.75 -21.44 6.53
C SER A 156 -10.68 -22.16 5.69
N ALA A 157 -9.50 -22.45 6.24
CA ALA A 157 -8.47 -23.19 5.50
C ALA A 157 -7.97 -24.42 6.30
N PRO A 158 -8.25 -25.66 5.84
CA PRO A 158 -7.66 -26.86 6.40
C PRO A 158 -6.16 -26.88 6.04
N SER A 159 -5.32 -26.99 7.07
CA SER A 159 -3.89 -27.29 7.01
C SER A 159 -3.09 -26.56 5.92
N SER A 160 -2.87 -25.27 6.09
CA SER A 160 -1.70 -24.58 5.55
C SER A 160 -0.84 -24.10 6.71
N GLN A 161 0.43 -24.48 6.69
CA GLN A 161 1.39 -24.12 7.73
C GLN A 161 1.41 -22.59 7.90
N LYS A 162 1.24 -22.13 9.15
CA LYS A 162 1.46 -20.73 9.52
C LYS A 162 2.81 -20.27 8.96
N PRO A 163 2.89 -19.11 8.28
CA PRO A 163 4.19 -18.54 7.99
C PRO A 163 4.87 -18.26 9.33
N LYS A 164 6.07 -18.81 9.52
CA LYS A 164 6.94 -18.43 10.63
C LYS A 164 7.20 -16.92 10.48
N SER A 165 6.81 -16.17 11.50
CA SER A 165 7.07 -14.73 11.66
C SER A 165 8.58 -14.46 11.74
N LYS A 166 9.27 -14.40 10.60
CA LYS A 166 10.72 -14.15 10.57
C LYS A 166 11.17 -12.88 9.85
N TYR A 167 10.26 -12.14 9.22
CA TYR A 167 10.63 -10.88 8.57
C TYR A 167 9.62 -9.81 8.99
N LYS A 168 9.96 -9.11 10.08
CA LYS A 168 9.13 -8.04 10.62
C LYS A 168 9.41 -6.67 9.99
N ASP A 169 10.48 -6.52 9.19
CA ASP A 169 10.99 -5.16 8.88
C ASP A 169 11.51 -4.96 7.44
N LEU A 170 11.28 -5.87 6.49
CA LEU A 170 11.94 -5.77 5.18
C LEU A 170 10.99 -5.94 3.99
N THR A 171 10.96 -4.92 3.13
CA THR A 171 10.17 -4.87 1.88
C THR A 171 10.80 -5.78 0.81
N PRO A 172 10.00 -6.51 0.00
CA PRO A 172 10.49 -7.29 -1.14
C PRO A 172 11.25 -6.41 -2.13
N TYR A 173 12.31 -6.91 -2.75
CA TYR A 173 12.99 -6.19 -3.83
C TYR A 173 13.69 -7.14 -4.77
N TYR A 174 14.10 -6.63 -5.93
CA TYR A 174 14.93 -7.35 -6.90
C TYR A 174 16.40 -7.00 -6.74
N GLU A 175 17.30 -7.93 -7.01
CA GLU A 175 18.72 -7.62 -7.17
C GLU A 175 19.15 -7.94 -8.60
N TRP A 176 19.89 -7.00 -9.20
CA TRP A 176 20.41 -7.12 -10.55
C TRP A 176 21.71 -7.93 -10.55
N GLU A 177 21.72 -9.03 -11.29
CA GLU A 177 22.85 -9.97 -11.32
C GLU A 177 23.88 -9.66 -12.41
N GLY A 178 23.63 -8.65 -13.25
CA GLY A 178 24.49 -8.30 -14.39
C GLY A 178 25.58 -7.29 -14.05
N ASN A 179 26.24 -6.77 -15.09
CA ASN A 179 27.30 -5.80 -14.89
C ASN A 179 26.74 -4.49 -14.30
N LYS A 180 27.21 -4.11 -13.10
CA LYS A 180 26.77 -2.89 -12.39
C LYS A 180 26.97 -1.62 -13.21
N ALA A 181 28.05 -1.54 -14.01
CA ALA A 181 28.30 -0.38 -14.88
C ALA A 181 27.28 -0.24 -16.02
N LYS A 182 26.54 -1.32 -16.32
CA LYS A 182 25.49 -1.35 -17.34
C LYS A 182 24.08 -1.29 -16.75
N PHE A 183 23.94 -1.02 -15.45
CA PHE A 183 22.64 -1.02 -14.77
C PHE A 183 21.69 0.04 -15.35
N ASP A 184 22.15 1.26 -15.62
CA ASP A 184 21.30 2.29 -16.25
C ASP A 184 20.82 1.88 -17.66
N LEU A 185 21.67 1.18 -18.42
CA LEU A 185 21.29 0.62 -19.72
C LEU A 185 20.21 -0.46 -19.55
N PHE A 186 20.33 -1.31 -18.53
CA PHE A 186 19.30 -2.29 -18.18
C PHE A 186 17.97 -1.60 -17.84
N ILE A 187 17.99 -0.55 -17.04
CA ILE A 187 16.80 0.22 -16.68
C ILE A 187 16.16 0.86 -17.91
N SER A 188 16.95 1.34 -18.87
CA SER A 188 16.43 1.91 -20.13
C SER A 188 15.60 0.91 -20.94
N LEU A 189 15.81 -0.41 -20.77
CA LEU A 189 15.01 -1.44 -21.44
C LEU A 189 13.54 -1.45 -21.00
N PHE A 190 13.23 -0.99 -19.78
CA PHE A 190 11.84 -0.90 -19.30
C PHE A 190 11.04 0.10 -20.13
N SER A 191 11.65 1.22 -20.54
CA SER A 191 11.02 2.17 -21.46
C SER A 191 11.05 1.63 -22.90
N LYS A 192 12.20 1.12 -23.37
CA LYS A 192 12.37 0.60 -24.74
C LYS A 192 11.33 -0.45 -25.12
N TYR A 193 10.97 -1.33 -24.18
CA TYR A 193 9.97 -2.39 -24.41
C TYR A 193 8.57 -2.02 -23.91
N GLU A 194 8.33 -0.74 -23.63
CA GLU A 194 7.06 -0.20 -23.15
C GLU A 194 6.53 -0.94 -21.91
N ILE A 195 7.41 -1.34 -21.00
CA ILE A 195 7.08 -2.02 -19.75
C ILE A 195 6.43 -1.02 -18.78
N CYS A 196 6.94 0.21 -18.75
CA CYS A 196 6.40 1.35 -18.03
C CYS A 196 6.67 2.64 -18.84
N ALA A 197 6.04 3.74 -18.43
CA ALA A 197 6.38 5.06 -18.96
C ALA A 197 7.73 5.55 -18.44
N ASP A 198 8.35 6.52 -19.11
CA ASP A 198 9.61 7.13 -18.68
C ASP A 198 9.51 7.75 -17.28
N THR A 199 8.35 8.29 -16.92
CA THR A 199 8.05 8.87 -15.61
C THR A 199 8.11 7.86 -14.46
N GLU A 200 8.11 6.55 -14.75
CA GLU A 200 8.18 5.48 -13.75
C GLU A 200 9.59 4.90 -13.61
N LEU A 201 10.56 5.31 -14.45
CA LEU A 201 11.90 4.70 -14.47
C LEU A 201 12.64 4.84 -13.14
N ASP A 202 12.50 5.95 -12.43
CA ASP A 202 13.16 6.13 -11.13
C ASP A 202 12.61 5.16 -10.08
N LYS A 203 11.29 4.91 -10.07
CA LYS A 203 10.69 3.88 -9.22
C LYS A 203 11.13 2.49 -9.63
N ILE A 204 11.28 2.22 -10.93
CA ILE A 204 11.86 0.96 -11.41
C ILE A 204 13.29 0.79 -10.91
N LYS A 205 14.14 1.83 -10.93
CA LYS A 205 15.50 1.76 -10.34
C LYS A 205 15.45 1.37 -8.86
N LEU A 206 14.52 1.97 -8.11
CA LEU A 206 14.33 1.66 -6.69
C LEU A 206 13.86 0.21 -6.46
N LEU A 207 13.12 -0.39 -7.40
CA LEU A 207 12.72 -1.80 -7.32
C LEU A 207 13.91 -2.76 -7.24
N PHE A 208 15.08 -2.33 -7.73
CA PHE A 208 16.32 -3.11 -7.73
C PHE A 208 17.29 -2.76 -6.58
N SER A 209 16.80 -2.10 -5.53
CA SER A 209 17.56 -1.81 -4.32
C SER A 209 16.72 -2.02 -3.07
N ILE A 210 17.37 -2.09 -1.90
CA ILE A 210 16.66 -2.28 -0.63
C ILE A 210 15.69 -1.12 -0.42
N GLN A 211 14.40 -1.45 -0.30
CA GLN A 211 13.34 -0.47 -0.05
C GLN A 211 12.74 -0.65 1.34
N PHE A 212 12.17 0.43 1.85
CA PHE A 212 11.42 0.44 3.11
C PHE A 212 9.94 0.77 2.91
N ARG A 213 9.54 1.11 1.67
CA ARG A 213 8.16 1.46 1.31
C ARG A 213 7.72 0.79 0.01
N ASN A 214 6.41 0.70 -0.17
CA ASN A 214 5.79 0.37 -1.45
C ASN A 214 6.14 1.48 -2.47
N LEU A 215 6.40 1.10 -3.71
CA LEU A 215 6.84 2.02 -4.75
C LEU A 215 5.70 2.52 -5.63
N SER A 216 4.53 1.86 -5.58
CA SER A 216 3.33 2.19 -6.37
C SER A 216 3.67 2.44 -7.84
N ILE A 217 4.23 1.42 -8.47
CA ILE A 217 4.71 1.43 -9.85
C ILE A 217 3.55 1.24 -10.80
N ASN A 218 3.46 2.08 -11.83
CA ASN A 218 2.53 1.93 -12.94
C ASN A 218 3.20 1.17 -14.09
N LEU A 219 2.88 -0.12 -14.23
CA LEU A 219 3.26 -0.89 -15.42
C LEU A 219 2.26 -0.67 -16.56
N ASN A 220 2.72 -0.83 -17.79
CA ASN A 220 1.91 -0.62 -18.98
C ASN A 220 0.83 -1.70 -19.11
N VAL A 221 -0.38 -1.35 -18.69
CA VAL A 221 -1.56 -2.22 -18.76
C VAL A 221 -1.95 -2.52 -20.21
N GLY A 222 -1.79 -1.55 -21.11
CA GLY A 222 -2.06 -1.71 -22.55
C GLY A 222 -1.15 -2.76 -23.20
N ASN A 223 0.06 -2.94 -22.66
CA ASN A 223 1.04 -3.92 -23.13
C ASN A 223 1.29 -5.06 -22.11
N ARG A 224 0.25 -5.45 -21.34
CA ARG A 224 0.32 -6.48 -20.29
C ARG A 224 1.10 -7.74 -20.69
N ARG A 225 0.90 -8.21 -21.92
CA ARG A 225 1.53 -9.43 -22.43
C ARG A 225 3.05 -9.28 -22.47
N THR A 226 3.53 -8.19 -23.05
CA THR A 226 4.95 -7.88 -23.15
C THR A 226 5.57 -7.70 -21.78
N VAL A 227 4.88 -7.01 -20.86
CA VAL A 227 5.28 -6.88 -19.45
C VAL A 227 5.50 -8.24 -18.80
N LEU A 228 4.52 -9.15 -18.87
CA LEU A 228 4.63 -10.49 -18.29
C LEU A 228 5.75 -11.31 -18.94
N GLN A 229 5.88 -11.23 -20.27
CA GLN A 229 6.93 -11.91 -21.02
C GLN A 229 8.32 -11.42 -20.62
N PHE A 230 8.49 -10.11 -20.41
CA PHE A 230 9.75 -9.51 -19.98
C PHE A 230 10.16 -10.01 -18.60
N PHE A 231 9.28 -9.89 -17.59
CA PHE A 231 9.57 -10.38 -16.23
C PHE A 231 9.79 -11.89 -16.17
N PHE A 232 9.04 -12.66 -16.95
CA PHE A 232 9.26 -14.10 -17.07
C PHE A 232 10.64 -14.42 -17.67
N TYR A 233 11.07 -13.66 -18.68
CA TYR A 233 12.39 -13.82 -19.28
C TYR A 233 13.52 -13.47 -18.30
N LEU A 234 13.38 -12.38 -17.54
CA LEU A 234 14.34 -12.00 -16.49
C LEU A 234 14.50 -13.11 -15.44
N LYS A 235 13.36 -13.63 -14.94
CA LYS A 235 13.34 -14.72 -13.95
C LYS A 235 14.02 -15.99 -14.47
N ASN A 236 13.63 -16.45 -15.66
CA ASN A 236 14.07 -17.76 -16.15
C ASN A 236 15.53 -17.81 -16.59
N ASN A 237 16.11 -16.68 -16.97
CA ASN A 237 17.52 -16.62 -17.34
C ASN A 237 18.41 -16.20 -16.16
N GLY A 238 17.86 -16.02 -14.96
CA GLY A 238 18.62 -15.68 -13.77
C GLY A 238 19.25 -14.28 -13.82
N PHE A 239 18.67 -13.36 -14.59
CA PHE A 239 19.17 -12.00 -14.69
C PHE A 239 18.85 -11.15 -13.45
N VAL A 240 17.84 -11.59 -12.70
CA VAL A 240 17.32 -10.90 -11.53
C VAL A 240 17.04 -11.92 -10.44
N SER A 241 17.59 -11.70 -9.26
CA SER A 241 17.24 -12.40 -8.03
C SER A 241 16.21 -11.58 -7.24
N PHE A 242 15.56 -12.22 -6.26
CA PHE A 242 14.53 -11.58 -5.45
C PHE A 242 14.78 -11.86 -3.96
N HIS A 243 14.50 -10.87 -3.12
CA HIS A 243 14.78 -10.90 -1.70
C HIS A 243 13.55 -10.52 -0.89
N ASN A 244 13.54 -10.94 0.39
CA ASN A 244 12.49 -10.65 1.37
C ASN A 244 11.07 -11.10 0.96
N CYS A 245 10.95 -12.09 0.08
CA CYS A 245 9.68 -12.68 -0.31
C CYS A 245 9.83 -14.17 -0.66
N GLY A 246 8.71 -14.89 -0.71
CA GLY A 246 8.64 -16.32 -1.05
C GLY A 246 8.65 -16.61 -2.55
N GLY A 247 8.65 -15.60 -3.41
CA GLY A 247 8.71 -15.82 -4.85
C GLY A 247 8.89 -14.55 -5.67
N PHE A 248 9.53 -14.70 -6.84
CA PHE A 248 9.83 -13.63 -7.80
C PHE A 248 8.68 -12.64 -8.00
N TYR A 249 7.48 -13.13 -8.32
CA TYR A 249 6.34 -12.25 -8.62
C TYR A 249 5.78 -11.53 -7.39
N GLN A 250 6.05 -11.99 -6.17
CA GLN A 250 5.60 -11.29 -4.97
C GLN A 250 6.21 -9.89 -4.83
N VAL A 251 7.40 -9.66 -5.42
CA VAL A 251 7.97 -8.32 -5.53
C VAL A 251 7.05 -7.40 -6.33
N LEU A 252 6.51 -7.87 -7.46
CA LEU A 252 5.57 -7.10 -8.28
C LEU A 252 4.19 -6.98 -7.62
N GLN A 253 3.70 -8.04 -6.99
CA GLN A 253 2.44 -8.01 -6.24
C GLN A 253 2.47 -6.97 -5.12
N TYR A 254 3.64 -6.76 -4.52
CA TYR A 254 3.84 -5.72 -3.52
C TYR A 254 3.95 -4.34 -4.17
N HIS A 255 4.86 -4.13 -5.12
CA HIS A 255 5.21 -2.78 -5.59
C HIS A 255 4.37 -2.21 -6.74
N VAL A 256 3.63 -3.03 -7.49
CA VAL A 256 2.92 -2.61 -8.69
C VAL A 256 1.43 -2.46 -8.40
N ILE A 257 0.86 -1.34 -8.83
CA ILE A 257 -0.57 -1.04 -8.65
C ILE A 257 -1.42 -2.09 -9.36
N ASP A 258 -2.36 -2.68 -8.62
CA ASP A 258 -3.34 -3.67 -9.10
C ASP A 258 -2.73 -4.87 -9.86
N TYR A 259 -1.52 -5.29 -9.50
CA TYR A 259 -0.79 -6.32 -10.23
C TYR A 259 -1.60 -7.60 -10.42
N ASP A 260 -2.22 -8.09 -9.35
CA ASP A 260 -3.00 -9.34 -9.37
C ASP A 260 -4.22 -9.23 -10.27
N ALA A 261 -4.97 -8.13 -10.19
CA ALA A 261 -6.17 -7.93 -10.97
C ALA A 261 -5.83 -7.74 -12.47
N VAL A 262 -4.79 -6.96 -12.77
CA VAL A 262 -4.43 -6.58 -14.14
C VAL A 262 -3.64 -7.68 -14.83
N PHE A 263 -2.56 -8.15 -14.21
CA PHE A 263 -1.57 -9.02 -14.82
C PHE A 263 -1.87 -10.50 -14.59
N LEU A 264 -2.37 -10.87 -13.41
CA LEU A 264 -2.67 -12.26 -13.08
C LEU A 264 -4.15 -12.64 -13.24
N LYS A 265 -5.05 -11.66 -13.36
CA LYS A 265 -6.50 -11.85 -13.31
C LYS A 265 -6.94 -12.65 -12.08
N ASN A 266 -6.36 -12.36 -10.91
CA ASN A 266 -6.57 -13.08 -9.64
C ASN A 266 -6.21 -14.58 -9.70
N GLY A 267 -5.34 -14.96 -10.63
CA GLY A 267 -4.79 -16.32 -10.74
C GLY A 267 -3.36 -16.43 -10.17
N ASP A 268 -2.83 -17.66 -10.18
CA ASP A 268 -1.44 -17.91 -9.76
C ASP A 268 -0.44 -17.46 -10.85
N PRO A 269 0.67 -16.79 -10.50
CA PRO A 269 1.76 -16.47 -11.42
C PRO A 269 2.21 -17.62 -12.33
N GLN A 270 2.19 -18.88 -11.85
CA GLN A 270 2.55 -20.05 -12.65
C GLN A 270 1.65 -20.24 -13.87
N ARG A 271 0.33 -20.02 -13.71
CA ARG A 271 -0.65 -20.13 -14.82
C ARG A 271 -0.51 -18.97 -15.79
N ALA A 272 -0.29 -17.75 -15.29
CA ALA A 272 -0.06 -16.58 -16.13
C ALA A 272 1.18 -16.76 -17.02
N ASN A 273 2.25 -17.33 -16.46
CA ASN A 273 3.51 -17.62 -17.15
C ASN A 273 3.38 -18.73 -18.20
N GLY A 274 2.72 -19.84 -17.87
CA GLY A 274 2.49 -20.93 -18.82
C GLY A 274 1.75 -20.48 -20.08
N ASN A 275 0.85 -19.50 -19.95
CA ASN A 275 0.12 -18.90 -21.07
C ASN A 275 0.99 -17.95 -21.91
N GLN A 276 2.02 -17.33 -21.35
CA GLN A 276 2.90 -16.41 -22.09
C GLN A 276 3.81 -17.15 -23.07
N VAL A 277 4.36 -18.29 -22.68
CA VAL A 277 5.33 -19.08 -23.47
C VAL A 277 4.66 -19.75 -24.68
N ARG A 278 3.36 -20.03 -24.58
CA ARG A 278 2.56 -20.66 -25.64
C ARG A 278 2.05 -19.66 -26.69
N HIS A 279 2.23 -18.36 -26.47
CA HIS A 279 1.75 -17.33 -27.37
C HIS A 279 2.69 -17.16 -28.58
N SER A 280 2.13 -16.91 -29.77
CA SER A 280 2.90 -16.78 -31.02
C SER A 280 3.96 -15.66 -30.98
N SER A 281 3.69 -14.59 -30.24
CA SER A 281 4.63 -13.46 -30.07
C SER A 281 5.83 -13.77 -29.16
N TRP A 282 5.79 -14.85 -28.38
CA TRP A 282 6.83 -15.16 -27.40
C TRP A 282 8.20 -15.33 -28.06
N ASN A 283 8.30 -16.09 -29.16
CA ASN A 283 9.58 -16.33 -29.81
C ASN A 283 10.21 -15.06 -30.38
N THR A 284 9.38 -14.12 -30.86
CA THR A 284 9.84 -12.82 -31.34
C THR A 284 10.35 -11.96 -30.18
N MET A 285 9.55 -11.80 -29.12
CA MET A 285 9.95 -11.01 -27.95
C MET A 285 11.16 -11.60 -27.24
N LYS A 286 11.21 -12.93 -27.10
CA LYS A 286 12.34 -13.65 -26.53
C LYS A 286 13.64 -13.31 -27.26
N LYS A 287 13.65 -13.31 -28.60
CA LYS A 287 14.86 -12.96 -29.38
C LYS A 287 15.28 -11.50 -29.16
N LEU A 288 14.32 -10.58 -29.09
CA LEU A 288 14.60 -9.16 -28.81
C LEU A 288 15.24 -9.00 -27.42
N PHE A 289 14.61 -9.59 -26.40
CA PHE A 289 15.12 -9.60 -25.03
C PHE A 289 16.50 -10.24 -24.93
N GLU A 290 16.72 -11.36 -25.63
CA GLU A 290 17.98 -12.09 -25.62
C GLU A 290 19.14 -11.25 -26.16
N ASN A 291 18.93 -10.55 -27.26
CA ASN A 291 19.96 -9.72 -27.88
C ASN A 291 20.38 -8.56 -26.97
N ASP A 292 19.41 -7.88 -26.36
CA ASP A 292 19.69 -6.70 -25.52
C ASP A 292 20.17 -7.11 -24.11
N LEU A 293 19.55 -8.10 -23.45
CA LEU A 293 19.91 -8.47 -22.07
C LEU A 293 21.22 -9.24 -21.98
N LYS A 294 21.54 -10.15 -22.92
CA LYS A 294 22.84 -10.85 -22.89
C LYS A 294 24.01 -9.90 -23.06
N ALA A 295 23.83 -8.79 -23.77
CA ALA A 295 24.87 -7.78 -23.94
C ALA A 295 25.14 -6.98 -22.64
N LEU A 296 24.29 -7.10 -21.61
CA LEU A 296 24.40 -6.39 -20.33
C LEU A 296 25.03 -7.22 -19.21
N PHE A 297 25.19 -8.53 -19.42
CA PHE A 297 25.99 -9.42 -18.58
C PHE A 297 27.43 -9.50 -19.11
#